data_AF-A0A139Y2L7-F1
#
_entry.id   AF-A0A139Y2L7-F1
#
_cell.length_a   1.000
_cell.length_b   1.000
_cell.length_c   1.000
_cell.angle_alpha   90.00
_cell.angle_beta   90.00
_cell.angle_gamma   90.00
#
_symmetry.space_group_name_H-M   'P 1'
#
loop_
_entity.id
_entity.type
_entity.pdbx_description
1 polymer ?
#
loop_
_entity_poly.entity_id
_entity_poly.type
_entity_poly.pdbx_seq_one_letter_code
_entity_poly.pdbx_strand_id
1 'polypeptide(L)'
;MAAKDEYYDYLYKIVLIGDSGVGKSNMLSRFTRDEFNLESKSTIGVEFATKSVYLDEGKVIKAQIWDTAGQERYRAITSAYYRGAVGALLVYDITKRQSFENVERWLKELRDHADPNIVILLVGNKSDLKHLRAVSVEEATKFANREHLAFIETSALDATNVEQAFHQILAEIYLLRQKKQIEDNPQSTTQPGRGQKIHLDEERTDSQIRQSRRGCCSA
;
A
#
# COMPACT_ATOMS: atom_id res chain seq x y z
N MET A 1 6.84 18.82 25.71
CA MET A 1 5.78 17.99 25.09
C MET A 1 6.17 17.80 23.64
N ALA A 2 6.78 16.67 23.30
CA ALA A 2 7.05 16.34 21.90
C ALA A 2 5.69 16.22 21.16
N ALA A 3 5.58 16.87 20.01
CA ALA A 3 4.33 16.93 19.25
C ALA A 3 3.86 15.51 18.90
N LYS A 4 2.54 15.30 18.90
CA LYS A 4 1.88 14.03 18.51
C LYS A 4 2.29 13.51 17.11
N ASP A 5 3.04 14.28 16.33
CA ASP A 5 3.54 13.96 14.99
C ASP A 5 4.86 13.15 14.97
N GLU A 6 5.47 12.86 16.12
CA GLU A 6 6.71 12.07 16.20
C GLU A 6 6.49 10.56 16.34
N TYR A 7 5.35 10.10 16.85
CA TYR A 7 5.10 8.67 17.06
C TYR A 7 4.47 8.04 15.81
N TYR A 8 5.26 7.23 15.09
CA TYR A 8 4.80 6.41 13.98
C TYR A 8 5.39 5.00 14.09
N ASP A 9 4.61 3.98 13.72
CA ASP A 9 5.05 2.59 13.69
C ASP A 9 5.93 2.31 12.46
N TYR A 10 5.59 2.92 11.32
CA TYR A 10 6.24 2.66 10.04
C TYR A 10 6.50 3.94 9.24
N LEU A 11 7.61 3.95 8.49
CA LEU A 11 7.96 5.01 7.56
C LEU A 11 8.00 4.45 6.14
N TYR A 12 7.12 4.92 5.26
CA TYR A 12 7.04 4.45 3.88
C TYR A 12 7.36 5.58 2.90
N LYS A 13 8.34 5.33 2.04
CA LYS A 13 8.67 6.20 0.91
C LYS A 13 7.83 5.83 -0.30
N ILE A 14 7.04 6.79 -0.79
CA ILE A 14 6.19 6.68 -1.98
C ILE A 14 6.66 7.68 -3.03
N VAL A 15 6.69 7.26 -4.29
CA VAL A 15 7.01 8.15 -5.43
C VAL A 15 5.80 8.34 -6.34
N LEU A 16 5.59 9.56 -6.82
CA LEU A 16 4.59 9.86 -7.86
C LEU A 16 5.31 9.93 -9.20
N ILE A 17 4.89 9.12 -10.17
CA ILE A 17 5.47 9.05 -11.52
C ILE A 17 4.40 9.13 -12.61
N GLY A 18 4.80 9.56 -13.80
CA GLY A 18 3.90 9.80 -14.93
C GLY A 18 4.22 11.09 -15.66
N ASP A 19 3.55 11.32 -16.78
CA ASP A 19 3.82 12.47 -17.66
C ASP A 19 3.63 13.83 -16.98
N SER A 20 4.21 14.87 -17.57
CA SER A 20 3.98 16.24 -17.14
C SER A 20 2.50 16.64 -17.33
N GLY A 21 1.92 17.30 -16.34
CA GLY A 21 0.54 17.80 -16.41
C GLY A 21 -0.57 16.77 -16.20
N VAL A 22 -0.24 15.53 -15.84
CA VAL A 22 -1.25 14.51 -15.45
C VAL A 22 -1.89 14.79 -14.08
N GLY A 23 -1.25 15.62 -13.25
CA GLY A 23 -1.81 16.09 -11.98
C GLY A 23 -1.18 15.53 -10.71
N LYS A 24 0.03 14.94 -10.78
CA LYS A 24 0.77 14.41 -9.62
C LYS A 24 0.91 15.40 -8.47
N SER A 25 1.37 16.62 -8.76
CA SER A 25 1.53 17.67 -7.75
C SER A 25 0.20 18.09 -7.12
N ASN A 26 -0.87 18.19 -7.92
CA ASN A 26 -2.21 18.48 -7.41
C ASN A 26 -2.76 17.33 -6.55
N MET A 27 -2.48 16.08 -6.89
CA MET A 27 -2.81 14.95 -6.02
C MET A 27 -2.03 15.00 -4.70
N LEU A 28 -0.74 15.34 -4.74
CA LEU A 28 0.08 15.51 -3.55
C LEU A 28 -0.47 16.62 -2.64
N SER A 29 -0.73 17.80 -3.20
CA SER A 29 -1.28 18.94 -2.47
C SER A 29 -2.67 18.64 -1.92
N ARG A 30 -3.52 17.98 -2.71
CA ARG A 30 -4.86 17.56 -2.27
C ARG A 30 -4.77 16.59 -1.11
N PHE A 31 -3.88 15.61 -1.17
CA PHE A 31 -3.72 14.65 -0.08
C PHE A 31 -3.13 15.27 1.19
N THR A 32 -2.14 16.16 1.06
CA THR A 32 -1.37 16.66 2.20
C THR A 32 -1.94 17.92 2.84
N ARG A 33 -2.55 18.79 2.05
CA ARG A 33 -3.02 20.12 2.46
C ARG A 33 -4.49 20.40 2.13
N ASP A 34 -5.16 19.46 1.46
CA ASP A 34 -6.50 19.66 0.89
C ASP A 34 -6.58 20.88 -0.05
N GLU A 35 -5.51 21.10 -0.82
CA GLU A 35 -5.38 22.21 -1.76
C GLU A 35 -5.35 21.73 -3.21
N PHE A 36 -5.90 22.54 -4.11
CA PHE A 36 -5.81 22.34 -5.55
C PHE A 36 -5.46 23.64 -6.25
N ASN A 37 -4.51 23.57 -7.18
CA ASN A 37 -4.08 24.70 -8.00
C ASN A 37 -4.36 24.43 -9.48
N LEU A 38 -5.31 25.19 -10.04
CA LEU A 38 -5.65 25.12 -11.46
C LEU A 38 -4.48 25.55 -12.36
N GLU A 39 -3.69 26.52 -11.91
CA GLU A 39 -2.52 27.08 -12.63
C GLU A 39 -1.21 26.37 -12.25
N SER A 40 -1.28 25.12 -11.79
CA SER A 40 -0.10 24.34 -11.42
C SER A 40 0.90 24.29 -12.58
N LYS A 41 2.08 24.90 -12.40
CA LYS A 41 3.17 24.86 -13.36
C LYS A 41 3.82 23.47 -13.37
N SER A 42 4.55 23.16 -14.44
CA SER A 42 5.37 21.93 -14.46
C SER A 42 6.34 21.91 -13.29
N THR A 43 6.36 20.82 -12.52
CA THR A 43 7.31 20.61 -11.43
C THR A 43 8.74 20.71 -11.97
N ILE A 44 9.54 21.59 -11.36
CA ILE A 44 10.97 21.70 -11.63
C ILE A 44 11.67 20.93 -10.51
N GLY A 45 12.34 19.83 -10.85
CA GLY A 45 12.98 18.96 -9.87
C GLY A 45 11.99 18.03 -9.16
N VAL A 46 12.08 17.97 -7.83
CA VAL A 46 11.29 17.04 -7.00
C VAL A 46 10.75 17.77 -5.77
N GLU A 47 9.46 17.62 -5.51
CA GLU A 47 8.80 18.12 -4.29
C GLU A 47 8.63 16.96 -3.30
N PHE A 48 8.75 17.28 -2.01
CA PHE A 48 8.66 16.33 -0.92
C PHE A 48 7.61 16.78 0.09
N ALA A 49 6.71 15.88 0.48
CA ALA A 49 5.77 16.11 1.56
C ALA A 49 5.62 14.87 2.44
N THR A 50 5.22 15.08 3.69
CA THR A 50 4.94 14.00 4.64
C THR A 50 3.53 14.10 5.18
N LYS A 51 2.84 12.95 5.31
CA LYS A 51 1.56 12.86 6.01
C LYS A 51 1.51 11.57 6.83
N SER A 52 1.06 11.68 8.08
CA SER A 52 0.77 10.52 8.91
C SER A 52 -0.63 10.00 8.61
N VAL A 53 -0.74 8.69 8.40
CA VAL A 53 -1.96 7.98 8.04
C VAL A 53 -2.20 6.90 9.08
N TYR A 54 -3.43 6.80 9.55
CA TYR A 54 -3.87 5.75 10.48
C TYR A 54 -4.44 4.60 9.66
N LEU A 55 -3.92 3.40 9.87
CA LEU A 55 -4.52 2.16 9.37
C LEU A 55 -5.55 1.63 10.37
N ASP A 56 -6.50 0.84 9.87
CA ASP A 56 -7.61 0.29 10.64
C ASP A 56 -7.15 -0.60 11.81
N GLU A 57 -5.97 -1.23 11.70
CA GLU A 57 -5.37 -2.05 12.76
C GLU A 57 -4.72 -1.24 13.90
N GLY A 58 -4.98 0.08 13.96
CA GLY A 58 -4.45 0.99 14.97
C GLY A 58 -2.96 1.34 14.76
N LYS A 59 -2.44 1.10 13.56
CA LYS A 59 -1.05 1.42 13.19
C LYS A 59 -0.95 2.79 12.54
N VAL A 60 0.13 3.51 12.86
CA VAL A 60 0.40 4.83 12.31
C VAL A 60 1.55 4.74 11.30
N ILE A 61 1.25 5.06 10.04
CA ILE A 61 2.25 5.12 8.97
C ILE A 61 2.57 6.58 8.68
N LYS A 62 3.85 6.93 8.74
CA LYS A 62 4.36 8.19 8.18
C LYS A 62 4.70 7.98 6.71
N ALA A 63 3.87 8.51 5.82
CA ALA A 63 4.11 8.48 4.39
C ALA A 63 5.04 9.64 3.99
N GLN A 64 6.13 9.32 3.30
CA GLN A 64 7.06 10.23 2.67
C GLN A 64 6.83 10.22 1.16
N ILE A 65 6.18 11.25 0.63
CA ILE A 65 5.74 11.28 -0.75
C ILE A 65 6.64 12.21 -1.55
N TRP A 66 7.18 11.68 -2.64
CA TRP A 66 8.09 12.37 -3.55
C TRP A 66 7.35 12.60 -4.88
N ASP A 67 7.01 13.87 -5.16
CA ASP A 67 6.47 14.26 -6.46
C ASP A 67 7.61 14.53 -7.44
N THR A 68 7.67 13.76 -8.52
CA THR A 68 8.75 13.85 -9.51
C THR A 68 8.33 14.65 -10.73
N ALA A 69 9.27 15.38 -11.33
CA ALA A 69 9.05 16.02 -12.62
C ALA A 69 8.70 14.99 -13.70
N GLY A 70 7.56 15.18 -14.37
CA GLY A 70 7.11 14.32 -15.46
C GLY A 70 7.69 14.65 -16.83
N GLN A 71 8.73 15.49 -16.91
CA GLN A 71 9.38 15.85 -18.18
C GLN A 71 10.51 14.89 -18.50
N GLU A 72 10.59 14.45 -19.76
CA GLU A 72 11.64 13.54 -20.21
C GLU A 72 13.06 14.06 -19.97
N ARG A 73 13.25 15.40 -19.99
CA ARG A 73 14.55 16.05 -19.82
C ARG A 73 15.17 15.81 -18.43
N TYR A 74 14.37 15.48 -17.42
CA TYR A 74 14.84 15.26 -16.06
C TYR A 74 14.95 13.78 -15.66
N ARG A 75 14.70 12.84 -16.60
CA ARG A 75 14.71 11.39 -16.32
C ARG A 75 16.00 10.86 -15.69
N ALA A 76 17.16 11.35 -16.13
CA ALA A 76 18.44 10.94 -15.56
C ALA A 76 18.56 11.26 -14.06
N ILE A 77 17.81 12.26 -13.58
CA ILE A 77 17.75 12.66 -12.17
C ILE A 77 16.66 11.84 -11.45
N THR A 78 15.55 11.53 -12.13
CA THR A 78 14.41 10.80 -11.56
C THR A 78 14.77 9.40 -11.04
N SER A 79 15.67 8.68 -11.71
CA SER A 79 16.07 7.32 -11.32
C SER A 79 16.67 7.23 -9.90
N ALA A 80 17.39 8.27 -9.46
CA ALA A 80 17.95 8.34 -8.12
C ALA A 80 16.87 8.37 -7.02
N TYR A 81 15.67 8.90 -7.33
CA TYR A 81 14.58 9.03 -6.37
C TYR A 81 13.81 7.73 -6.16
N TYR A 82 13.91 6.76 -7.08
CA TYR A 82 13.27 5.45 -6.92
C TYR A 82 13.95 4.59 -5.84
N ARG A 83 15.22 4.86 -5.53
CA ARG A 83 15.96 4.10 -4.52
C ARG A 83 15.28 4.18 -3.16
N GLY A 84 14.98 3.03 -2.58
CA GLY A 84 14.31 2.90 -1.28
C GLY A 84 12.83 3.26 -1.29
N ALA A 85 12.24 3.54 -2.45
CA ALA A 85 10.78 3.63 -2.58
C ALA A 85 10.17 2.24 -2.39
N VAL A 86 9.11 2.18 -1.59
CA VAL A 86 8.40 0.94 -1.25
C VAL A 86 7.03 0.90 -1.90
N GLY A 87 6.55 2.05 -2.39
CA GLY A 87 5.43 2.13 -3.30
C GLY A 87 5.58 3.23 -4.35
N ALA A 88 4.83 3.11 -5.42
CA ALA A 88 4.73 4.09 -6.49
C ALA A 88 3.27 4.29 -6.94
N LEU A 89 2.89 5.55 -7.11
CA LEU A 89 1.66 5.92 -7.82
C LEU A 89 2.02 6.27 -9.27
N LEU A 90 1.53 5.45 -10.20
CA LEU A 90 1.75 5.61 -11.63
C LEU A 90 0.54 6.32 -12.23
N VAL A 91 0.68 7.61 -12.50
CA VAL A 91 -0.44 8.50 -12.79
C VAL A 91 -0.51 8.84 -14.28
N TYR A 92 -1.69 8.71 -14.87
CA TYR A 92 -2.01 9.22 -16.20
C TYR A 92 -3.25 10.12 -16.17
N ASP A 93 -3.48 10.87 -17.24
CA ASP A 93 -4.64 11.73 -17.41
C ASP A 93 -5.68 11.03 -18.29
N ILE A 94 -6.89 10.79 -17.77
CA ILE A 94 -7.94 10.06 -18.51
C ILE A 94 -8.38 10.79 -19.79
N THR A 95 -8.11 12.09 -19.91
CA THR A 95 -8.45 12.92 -21.07
C THR A 95 -7.35 12.92 -22.14
N LYS A 96 -6.17 12.38 -21.83
CA LYS A 96 -5.00 12.39 -22.72
C LYS A 96 -4.48 10.98 -22.98
N ARG A 97 -4.88 10.42 -24.13
CA ARG A 97 -4.46 9.10 -24.62
C ARG A 97 -2.96 8.86 -24.53
N GLN A 98 -2.16 9.82 -24.99
CA GLN A 98 -0.69 9.72 -25.00
C GLN A 98 -0.11 9.51 -23.59
N SER A 99 -0.72 10.11 -22.56
CA SER A 99 -0.24 9.93 -21.18
C SER A 99 -0.44 8.50 -20.68
N PHE A 100 -1.47 7.80 -21.17
CA PHE A 100 -1.72 6.40 -20.88
C PHE A 100 -0.80 5.47 -21.68
N GLU A 101 -0.53 5.77 -22.95
CA GLU A 101 0.44 5.02 -23.76
C GLU A 101 1.86 5.09 -23.14
N ASN A 102 2.22 6.23 -22.56
CA ASN A 102 3.49 6.41 -21.87
C ASN A 102 3.59 5.68 -20.52
N VAL A 103 2.49 5.15 -19.96
CA VAL A 103 2.48 4.39 -18.69
C VAL A 103 3.42 3.20 -18.77
N GLU A 104 3.44 2.46 -19.88
CA GLU A 104 4.30 1.28 -20.06
C GLU A 104 5.78 1.65 -19.95
N ARG A 105 6.17 2.79 -20.51
CA ARG A 105 7.53 3.32 -20.39
C ARG A 105 7.88 3.66 -18.95
N TRP A 106 6.99 4.38 -18.24
CA TRP A 106 7.21 4.74 -16.83
C TRP A 106 7.27 3.52 -15.93
N LEU A 107 6.44 2.52 -16.19
CA LEU A 107 6.44 1.25 -15.46
C LEU A 107 7.76 0.50 -15.64
N LYS A 108 8.27 0.44 -16.88
CA LYS A 108 9.57 -0.16 -17.16
C LYS A 108 10.70 0.58 -16.43
N GLU A 109 10.73 1.91 -16.55
CA GLU A 109 11.75 2.75 -15.88
C GLU A 109 11.75 2.56 -14.36
N LEU A 110 10.56 2.45 -13.76
CA LEU A 110 10.40 2.16 -12.33
C LEU A 110 10.95 0.76 -11.98
N ARG A 111 10.55 -0.27 -12.71
CA ARG A 111 10.97 -1.66 -12.46
C ARG A 111 12.48 -1.86 -12.63
N ASP A 112 13.12 -1.10 -13.52
CA ASP A 112 14.56 -1.18 -13.76
C ASP A 112 15.41 -0.59 -12.61
N HIS A 113 14.84 0.27 -11.76
CA HIS A 113 15.60 1.05 -10.76
C HIS A 113 15.08 0.94 -9.32
N ALA A 114 13.83 0.50 -9.12
CA ALA A 114 13.22 0.34 -7.81
C ALA A 114 13.46 -1.06 -7.21
N ASP A 115 13.02 -1.26 -5.97
CA ASP A 115 13.00 -2.60 -5.36
C ASP A 115 12.04 -3.52 -6.14
N PRO A 116 12.40 -4.79 -6.41
CA PRO A 116 11.51 -5.73 -7.10
C PRO A 116 10.14 -5.93 -6.43
N ASN A 117 10.04 -5.62 -5.14
CA ASN A 117 8.81 -5.76 -4.35
C ASN A 117 8.09 -4.42 -4.14
N ILE A 118 8.41 -3.41 -4.94
CA ILE A 118 7.69 -2.14 -4.90
C ILE A 118 6.22 -2.35 -5.23
N VAL A 119 5.35 -1.78 -4.41
CA VAL A 119 3.89 -1.80 -4.65
C VAL A 119 3.53 -0.71 -5.63
N ILE A 120 2.79 -1.04 -6.68
CA ILE A 120 2.47 -0.08 -7.75
C ILE A 120 0.96 0.01 -7.90
N LEU A 121 0.44 1.23 -7.76
CA LEU A 121 -0.97 1.56 -8.01
C LEU A 121 -1.05 2.45 -9.25
N LEU A 122 -1.74 1.97 -10.28
CA LEU A 122 -2.09 2.73 -11.47
C LEU A 122 -3.23 3.70 -11.13
N VAL A 123 -3.06 4.96 -11.49
CA VAL A 123 -4.01 6.03 -11.18
C VAL A 123 -4.46 6.73 -12.46
N GLY A 124 -5.75 6.62 -12.78
CA GLY A 124 -6.39 7.43 -13.81
C GLY A 124 -6.91 8.74 -13.22
N ASN A 125 -6.15 9.82 -13.34
CA ASN A 125 -6.51 11.11 -12.76
C ASN A 125 -7.39 11.96 -13.70
N LYS A 126 -8.07 12.96 -13.13
CA LYS A 126 -9.03 13.87 -13.78
C LYS A 126 -10.36 13.22 -14.14
N SER A 127 -10.84 12.32 -13.27
CA SER A 127 -12.12 11.63 -13.45
C SER A 127 -13.35 12.54 -13.44
N ASP A 128 -13.19 13.79 -13.01
CA ASP A 128 -14.17 14.87 -13.12
C ASP A 128 -14.46 15.25 -14.59
N LEU A 129 -13.47 15.11 -15.49
CA LEU A 129 -13.57 15.45 -16.92
C LEU A 129 -14.15 14.30 -17.76
N LYS A 130 -15.25 13.68 -17.31
CA LYS A 130 -15.86 12.50 -17.96
C LYS A 130 -16.19 12.68 -19.44
N HIS A 131 -16.57 13.90 -19.82
CA HIS A 131 -16.96 14.27 -21.19
C HIS A 131 -15.76 14.41 -22.15
N LEU A 132 -14.53 14.53 -21.63
CA LEU A 132 -13.29 14.59 -22.40
C LEU A 132 -12.50 13.28 -22.33
N ARG A 133 -13.10 12.21 -21.83
CA ARG A 133 -12.43 10.92 -21.62
C ARG A 133 -11.91 10.34 -22.94
N ALA A 134 -10.60 10.07 -22.97
CA ALA A 134 -9.90 9.43 -24.08
C ALA A 134 -9.42 8.00 -23.74
N VAL A 135 -9.47 7.61 -22.46
CA VAL A 135 -9.08 6.28 -21.96
C VAL A 135 -10.24 5.70 -21.16
N SER A 136 -10.72 4.52 -21.57
CA SER A 136 -11.83 3.86 -20.87
C SER A 136 -11.35 3.19 -19.58
N VAL A 137 -12.24 3.09 -18.59
CA VAL A 137 -11.97 2.37 -17.34
C VAL A 137 -11.60 0.91 -17.64
N GLU A 138 -12.29 0.29 -18.59
CA GLU A 138 -12.07 -1.11 -18.99
C GLU A 138 -10.66 -1.33 -19.56
N GLU A 139 -10.19 -0.42 -20.41
CA GLU A 139 -8.85 -0.49 -21.00
C GLU A 139 -7.76 -0.37 -19.93
N ALA A 140 -7.88 0.63 -19.05
CA ALA A 140 -6.95 0.81 -17.95
C ALA A 140 -6.96 -0.36 -16.96
N THR A 141 -8.13 -0.92 -16.68
CA THR A 141 -8.29 -2.12 -15.85
C THR A 141 -7.62 -3.34 -16.49
N LYS A 142 -7.79 -3.55 -17.80
CA LYS A 142 -7.12 -4.64 -18.53
C LYS A 142 -5.60 -4.49 -18.48
N PHE A 143 -5.09 -3.27 -18.65
CA PHE A 143 -3.66 -2.99 -18.52
C PHE A 143 -3.14 -3.31 -17.11
N ALA A 144 -3.83 -2.81 -16.07
CA ALA A 144 -3.46 -3.04 -14.68
C ALA A 144 -3.43 -4.54 -14.34
N ASN A 145 -4.44 -5.30 -14.76
CA ASN A 145 -4.49 -6.75 -14.56
C ASN A 145 -3.35 -7.48 -15.27
N ARG A 146 -3.03 -7.09 -16.51
CA ARG A 146 -1.91 -7.68 -17.28
C ARG A 146 -0.57 -7.44 -16.60
N GLU A 147 -0.39 -6.25 -16.05
CA GLU A 147 0.86 -5.85 -15.40
C GLU A 147 0.90 -6.16 -13.89
N HIS A 148 -0.14 -6.79 -13.35
CA HIS A 148 -0.31 -7.08 -11.91
C HIS A 148 -0.24 -5.83 -11.01
N LEU A 149 -0.94 -4.78 -11.42
CA LEU A 149 -1.05 -3.52 -10.69
C LEU A 149 -2.46 -3.36 -10.11
N ALA A 150 -2.56 -2.71 -8.95
CA ALA A 150 -3.83 -2.18 -8.52
C ALA A 150 -4.23 -0.99 -9.42
N PHE A 151 -5.52 -0.68 -9.52
CA PHE A 151 -6.03 0.44 -10.32
C PHE A 151 -7.12 1.23 -9.59
N ILE A 152 -7.06 2.56 -9.69
CA ILE A 152 -8.08 3.48 -9.20
C ILE A 152 -8.18 4.71 -10.10
N GLU A 153 -9.38 5.28 -10.24
CA GLU A 153 -9.54 6.61 -10.85
C GLU A 153 -9.73 7.67 -9.78
N THR A 154 -9.08 8.83 -9.97
CA THR A 154 -9.08 9.94 -9.02
C THR A 154 -9.40 11.25 -9.70
N SER A 155 -9.82 12.23 -8.90
CA SER A 155 -9.83 13.63 -9.30
C SER A 155 -9.25 14.47 -8.18
N ALA A 156 -8.11 15.12 -8.48
CA ALA A 156 -7.53 16.09 -7.57
C ALA A 156 -8.37 17.37 -7.44
N LEU A 157 -9.22 17.67 -8.45
CA LEU A 157 -10.06 18.86 -8.47
C LEU A 157 -11.12 18.80 -7.38
N ASP A 158 -11.93 17.74 -7.38
CA ASP A 158 -13.06 17.51 -6.45
C ASP A 158 -12.73 16.53 -5.30
N ALA A 159 -11.46 16.16 -5.16
CA ALA A 159 -10.92 15.23 -4.16
C ALA A 159 -11.38 13.76 -4.30
N THR A 160 -12.12 13.40 -5.35
CA THR A 160 -12.62 12.03 -5.55
C THR A 160 -11.48 11.01 -5.51
N ASN A 161 -11.59 10.04 -4.60
CA ASN A 161 -10.68 8.91 -4.41
C ASN A 161 -9.21 9.25 -4.14
N VAL A 162 -8.84 10.52 -3.94
CA VAL A 162 -7.43 10.90 -3.69
C VAL A 162 -6.95 10.27 -2.39
N GLU A 163 -7.68 10.45 -1.30
CA GLU A 163 -7.35 9.85 0.00
C GLU A 163 -7.34 8.32 -0.09
N GLN A 164 -8.34 7.73 -0.76
CA GLN A 164 -8.43 6.28 -0.95
C GLN A 164 -7.23 5.71 -1.71
N ALA A 165 -6.73 6.39 -2.75
CA ALA A 165 -5.56 5.94 -3.51
C ALA A 165 -4.31 5.84 -2.62
N PHE A 166 -4.07 6.86 -1.78
CA PHE A 166 -2.94 6.85 -0.85
C PHE A 166 -3.13 5.83 0.30
N HIS A 167 -4.34 5.69 0.84
CA HIS A 167 -4.63 4.67 1.85
C HIS A 167 -4.44 3.25 1.30
N GLN A 168 -4.95 2.98 0.10
CA GLN A 168 -4.87 1.68 -0.55
C GLN A 168 -3.42 1.23 -0.74
N ILE A 169 -2.56 2.08 -1.30
CA ILE A 169 -1.15 1.72 -1.51
C ILE A 169 -0.41 1.52 -0.19
N LEU A 170 -0.67 2.34 0.84
CA LEU A 170 -0.04 2.20 2.15
C LEU A 170 -0.46 0.91 2.87
N ALA A 171 -1.75 0.55 2.78
CA ALA A 171 -2.28 -0.69 3.33
C ALA A 171 -1.69 -1.91 2.60
N GLU A 172 -1.58 -1.86 1.27
CA GLU A 172 -0.99 -2.95 0.49
C GLU A 172 0.49 -3.18 0.81
N ILE A 173 1.28 -2.11 0.95
CA ILE A 173 2.68 -2.19 1.41
C ILE A 173 2.77 -2.82 2.79
N TYR A 174 1.88 -2.41 3.71
CA TYR A 174 1.84 -2.95 5.07
C TYR A 174 1.54 -4.46 5.07
N LEU A 175 0.55 -4.91 4.30
CA LEU A 175 0.21 -6.33 4.17
C LEU A 175 1.34 -7.16 3.56
N LEU A 176 2.01 -6.65 2.52
CA LEU A 176 3.13 -7.34 1.90
C LEU A 176 4.32 -7.48 2.86
N ARG A 177 4.60 -6.46 3.67
CA ARG A 177 5.66 -6.53 4.68
C ARG A 177 5.33 -7.50 5.81
N GLN A 178 4.07 -7.56 6.26
CA GLN A 178 3.64 -8.53 7.26
C GLN A 178 3.79 -9.97 6.77
N LYS A 179 3.39 -10.27 5.52
CA LYS A 179 3.55 -11.61 4.94
C LYS A 179 5.01 -12.06 4.90
N LYS A 180 5.91 -11.18 4.49
CA LYS A 180 7.35 -11.48 4.48
C LYS A 180 7.91 -11.77 5.87
N GLN A 181 7.49 -11.02 6.90
CA GLN A 181 7.93 -11.29 8.27
C GLN A 181 7.48 -12.68 8.79
N ILE A 182 6.32 -13.15 8.34
CA ILE A 182 5.81 -14.48 8.69
C ILE A 182 6.59 -15.58 7.94
N GLU A 183 6.88 -15.36 6.66
CA GLU A 183 7.64 -16.30 5.83
C GLU A 183 9.11 -16.42 6.26
N ASP A 184 9.74 -15.31 6.65
CA ASP A 184 11.13 -15.28 7.13
C ASP A 184 11.28 -15.82 8.57
N ASN A 185 10.18 -15.99 9.31
CA ASN A 185 10.16 -16.56 10.66
C ASN A 185 9.11 -17.67 10.83
N PRO A 186 9.29 -18.84 10.19
CA PRO A 186 8.32 -19.94 10.24
C PRO A 186 8.21 -20.63 11.61
N GLN A 187 8.95 -20.19 12.63
CA GLN A 187 8.93 -20.80 13.98
C GLN A 187 7.86 -20.23 14.94
N SER A 188 7.05 -19.25 14.52
CA SER A 188 5.96 -18.69 15.36
C SER A 188 4.55 -19.18 15.01
N THR A 189 4.39 -20.16 14.11
CA THR A 189 3.12 -20.88 13.99
C THR A 189 3.02 -21.91 15.10
N THR A 190 2.26 -21.58 16.14
CA THR A 190 1.82 -22.46 17.21
C THR A 190 1.39 -23.81 16.63
N GLN A 191 2.15 -24.87 16.91
CA GLN A 191 1.68 -26.22 16.66
C GLN A 191 0.36 -26.40 17.41
N PRO A 192 -0.75 -26.83 16.77
CA PRO A 192 -1.87 -27.34 17.53
C PRO A 192 -1.37 -28.56 18.30
N GLY A 193 -1.41 -28.47 19.63
CA GLY A 193 -0.95 -29.51 20.54
C GLY A 193 -1.48 -30.87 20.10
N ARG A 194 -0.57 -31.82 19.95
CA ARG A 194 -0.80 -33.23 19.63
C ARG A 194 -1.96 -33.75 20.48
N GLY A 195 -3.15 -33.90 19.90
CA GLY A 195 -4.34 -34.40 20.60
C GLY A 195 -4.05 -35.78 21.18
N GLN A 196 -4.14 -35.90 22.51
CA GLN A 196 -4.14 -37.20 23.16
C GLN A 196 -5.45 -37.92 22.78
N LYS A 197 -5.30 -39.11 22.19
CA LYS A 197 -6.43 -40.03 21.98
C LYS A 197 -6.96 -40.44 23.34
N ILE A 198 -8.19 -40.03 23.65
CA ILE A 198 -8.94 -40.55 24.79
C ILE A 198 -9.45 -41.94 24.35
N HIS A 199 -8.90 -43.00 24.93
CA HIS A 199 -9.43 -44.35 24.78
C HIS A 199 -10.69 -44.46 25.64
N LEU A 200 -11.84 -44.62 24.98
CA LEU A 200 -13.11 -44.99 25.61
C LEU A 200 -13.25 -46.50 25.49
N ASP A 201 -12.89 -47.23 26.54
CA ASP A 201 -13.21 -48.66 26.66
C ASP A 201 -14.55 -48.78 27.40
N GLU A 202 -15.54 -49.30 26.69
CA GLU A 202 -16.89 -49.57 27.19
C GLU A 202 -17.00 -51.01 27.73
N GLU A 203 -17.58 -51.08 28.93
CA GLU A 203 -18.25 -52.21 29.60
C GLU A 203 -17.41 -53.40 30.15
N ARG A 204 -17.52 -53.67 31.47
CA ARG A 204 -18.55 -54.56 32.06
C ARG A 204 -18.38 -54.79 33.58
N THR A 205 -19.48 -54.52 34.28
CA THR A 205 -20.08 -55.20 35.43
C THR A 205 -19.27 -55.74 36.62
N ASP A 206 -19.68 -55.19 37.78
CA ASP A 206 -20.15 -55.87 38.99
C ASP A 206 -19.17 -56.17 40.14
N SER A 207 -19.75 -56.01 41.32
CA SER A 207 -19.35 -56.52 42.63
C SER A 207 -18.19 -55.82 43.40
N GLN A 208 -18.65 -54.92 44.27
CA GLN A 208 -18.49 -55.04 45.73
C GLN A 208 -17.14 -54.73 46.42
N ILE A 209 -17.31 -54.00 47.53
CA ILE A 209 -16.57 -54.07 48.81
C ILE A 209 -15.58 -52.94 49.15
N ARG A 210 -16.14 -51.99 49.93
CA ARG A 210 -15.72 -51.52 51.27
C ARG A 210 -14.49 -50.61 51.45
N GLN A 211 -14.83 -49.39 51.88
CA GLN A 211 -14.43 -48.74 53.15
C GLN A 211 -12.95 -48.55 53.51
N SER A 212 -12.64 -47.26 53.78
CA SER A 212 -11.69 -46.73 54.81
C SER A 212 -10.20 -46.90 54.47
N ARG A 213 -9.30 -45.91 54.63
CA ARG A 213 -8.96 -45.02 55.76
C ARG A 213 -8.11 -43.84 55.21
N ARG A 214 -8.41 -42.58 55.56
CA ARG A 214 -7.75 -41.72 56.59
C ARG A 214 -6.22 -41.55 56.49
N GLY A 215 -5.81 -40.29 56.22
CA GLY A 215 -4.65 -39.54 56.79
C GLY A 215 -3.24 -40.03 56.44
N CYS A 216 -2.14 -39.27 56.58
CA CYS A 216 -1.84 -37.88 56.96
C CYS A 216 -0.34 -37.63 56.60
N CYS A 217 0.09 -36.37 56.59
CA CYS A 217 1.44 -35.87 56.25
C CYS A 217 2.59 -36.30 57.19
N SER A 218 3.83 -36.24 56.68
CA SER A 218 5.06 -35.64 57.27
C SER A 218 6.24 -35.93 56.33
N ALA A 219 7.24 -35.07 56.14
CA ALA A 219 7.80 -34.01 56.98
C ALA A 219 8.02 -32.69 56.22
#